data_AF-A0A8H3CFK7-F1
#
_entry.id   AF-A0A8H3CFK7-F1
#
_cell.length_a   1.000
_cell.length_b   1.000
_cell.length_c   1.000
_cell.angle_alpha   90.00
_cell.angle_beta   90.00
_cell.angle_gamma   90.00
#
_symmetry.space_group_name_H-M   'P 1'
#
loop_
_entity.id
_entity.type
_entity.pdbx_description
1 polymer ?
#
loop_
_entity_poly.entity_id
_entity_poly.type
_entity_poly.pdbx_seq_one_letter_code
_entity_poly.pdbx_strand_id
1 'polypeptide(L)'
;MSYVNEQPGATAPPSTDRFRGIKRYGKKFTTRDGWLGDYDFGWLCTPGLPWGKRKASRAPQFYALDADLPILLAMTCGFQHALAMLAGLITPPIIFASALNLDGSTQAYMISASLIGCGILSLVQMSRLHIWRNYYLGTGLITVVGTSFATLSTGFSIFNSLYANGKCPSTTAADGTVTKGPCPDAYGMLLGTSLICSFLEMGMAFVPPKKLKKIFPPIVTGTVILLIGASLIGESGVLNWAGGSNDCHLRPETGIFRLCPTISAKRPLPWGSPEFIGLGFLSFITIVLVELFGSPFLKNASIIVGLLVGCIVAGAAGYMDSSAINRAPAITFLWVKTFKIRVYPPAILPMLAVYISLAMEAIGDITASAEVSRVEVDGEVFDTRIQGGVLADGIGGFVSALFTVTPLSIFAQNNGVIAITRCANRTAGRWCCGFLIFFGVLGKISGVFLSIPNSVLGGVTTFLFASVMVSGIRVLATIKWQRRDRFILAGALSFGLGDLLVPEWYAHLFDGVEANSGLQGFFDSITIVLSTPFLIAGVVAVILNLIIPPEEEEKSHIVEHDAEAEAHHDRDSSSIDETKKERSPDVGRTTLE
;
A
#
# COMPACT_ATOMS: atom_id res chain seq x y z
N MET A 1 -17.86 21.68 0.21
CA MET A 1 -18.93 21.74 -0.82
C MET A 1 -19.78 20.49 -0.70
N SER A 2 -21.02 20.68 -0.25
CA SER A 2 -21.98 19.67 0.19
C SER A 2 -22.70 19.01 -0.98
N TYR A 3 -22.48 17.71 -1.16
CA TYR A 3 -23.34 16.82 -1.96
C TYR A 3 -23.57 15.53 -1.19
N VAL A 4 -24.32 15.62 -0.08
CA VAL A 4 -24.93 14.43 0.54
C VAL A 4 -26.29 14.24 -0.12
N ASN A 5 -26.27 13.70 -1.35
CA ASN A 5 -27.48 13.10 -1.91
C ASN A 5 -27.79 11.84 -1.07
N GLU A 6 -29.02 11.75 -0.56
CA GLU A 6 -29.55 10.57 0.15
C GLU A 6 -29.17 9.29 -0.59
N GLN A 7 -28.34 8.47 0.06
CA GLN A 7 -27.85 7.22 -0.51
C GLN A 7 -28.76 6.07 -0.09
N PRO A 8 -29.07 5.10 -0.98
CA PRO A 8 -29.96 3.99 -0.65
C PRO A 8 -29.41 3.18 0.53
N GLY A 9 -30.31 2.85 1.46
CA GLY A 9 -30.00 2.16 2.71
C GLY A 9 -29.29 0.82 2.52
N ALA A 10 -28.39 0.51 3.46
CA ALA A 10 -27.69 -0.76 3.54
C ALA A 10 -28.69 -1.92 3.65
N THR A 11 -28.44 -3.03 2.94
CA THR A 11 -29.22 -4.26 3.10
C THR A 11 -29.14 -4.75 4.55
N ALA A 12 -30.28 -5.02 5.17
CA ALA A 12 -30.35 -5.49 6.55
C ALA A 12 -29.54 -6.80 6.75
N PRO A 13 -28.78 -6.93 7.85
CA PRO A 13 -28.06 -8.16 8.16
C PRO A 13 -29.05 -9.31 8.43
N PRO A 14 -28.70 -10.57 8.10
CA PRO A 14 -29.59 -11.70 8.29
C PRO A 14 -29.73 -12.10 9.77
N SER A 15 -30.93 -12.60 10.14
CA SER A 15 -31.27 -13.08 11.48
C SER A 15 -30.42 -14.29 11.93
N THR A 16 -30.00 -14.31 13.19
CA THR A 16 -29.01 -15.22 13.84
C THR A 16 -29.44 -16.68 14.07
N ASP A 17 -30.42 -17.20 13.34
CA ASP A 17 -31.00 -18.52 13.63
C ASP A 17 -30.27 -19.68 12.91
N ARG A 18 -29.55 -20.52 13.67
CA ARG A 18 -28.57 -21.52 13.19
C ARG A 18 -29.21 -22.61 12.30
N PHE A 19 -30.46 -23.00 12.57
CA PHE A 19 -31.21 -24.01 11.80
C PHE A 19 -31.72 -23.47 10.45
N ARG A 20 -32.00 -22.17 10.34
CA ARG A 20 -32.31 -21.51 9.06
C ARG A 20 -31.06 -21.43 8.16
N GLY A 21 -29.86 -21.36 8.72
CA GLY A 21 -28.60 -21.31 7.99
C GLY A 21 -28.39 -22.49 7.03
N ILE A 22 -28.56 -23.74 7.48
CA ILE A 22 -28.31 -24.94 6.67
C ILE A 22 -29.31 -25.03 5.50
N LYS A 23 -30.60 -24.80 5.76
CA LYS A 23 -31.65 -24.82 4.72
C LYS A 23 -31.49 -23.67 3.71
N ARG A 24 -30.91 -22.54 4.14
CA ARG A 24 -30.60 -21.37 3.31
C ARG A 24 -29.35 -21.58 2.45
N TYR A 25 -28.29 -22.20 2.98
CA TYR A 25 -27.14 -22.63 2.19
C TYR A 25 -27.55 -23.63 1.12
N GLY A 26 -28.37 -24.62 1.47
CA GLY A 26 -28.96 -25.56 0.50
C GLY A 26 -29.75 -24.86 -0.61
N LYS A 27 -30.62 -23.89 -0.27
CA LYS A 27 -31.31 -23.05 -1.27
C LYS A 27 -30.36 -22.21 -2.12
N LYS A 28 -29.31 -21.61 -1.55
CA LYS A 28 -28.33 -20.76 -2.27
C LYS A 28 -27.62 -21.51 -3.40
N PHE A 29 -27.27 -22.79 -3.18
CA PHE A 29 -26.63 -23.63 -4.19
C PHE A 29 -27.62 -24.24 -5.20
N THR A 30 -28.92 -24.27 -4.91
CA THR A 30 -29.92 -24.96 -5.74
C THR A 30 -30.83 -24.02 -6.54
N THR A 31 -30.94 -22.73 -6.18
CA THR A 31 -31.82 -21.77 -6.87
C THR A 31 -31.04 -20.79 -7.75
N ARG A 32 -31.64 -20.42 -8.89
CA ARG A 32 -31.10 -19.42 -9.82
C ARG A 32 -30.85 -18.07 -9.14
N ASP A 33 -31.75 -17.67 -8.24
CA ASP A 33 -31.64 -16.42 -7.48
C ASP A 33 -30.50 -16.44 -6.44
N GLY A 34 -30.12 -17.63 -5.94
CA GLY A 34 -28.96 -17.79 -5.05
C GLY A 34 -27.62 -17.64 -5.77
N TRP A 35 -27.58 -18.02 -7.05
CA TRP A 35 -26.40 -17.93 -7.90
C TRP A 35 -26.23 -16.55 -8.55
N LEU A 36 -27.26 -16.06 -9.22
CA LEU A 36 -27.23 -14.82 -10.01
C LEU A 36 -27.76 -13.61 -9.23
N GLY A 37 -28.87 -13.79 -8.50
CA GLY A 37 -29.59 -12.70 -7.85
C GLY A 37 -29.99 -11.56 -8.80
N ASP A 38 -30.29 -10.40 -8.24
CA ASP A 38 -30.79 -9.22 -8.98
C ASP A 38 -29.69 -8.18 -9.27
N TYR A 39 -28.41 -8.60 -9.31
CA TYR A 39 -27.31 -7.66 -9.54
C TYR A 39 -27.14 -7.33 -11.02
N ASP A 40 -26.89 -6.06 -11.32
CA ASP A 40 -26.62 -5.59 -12.68
C ASP A 40 -25.16 -5.88 -13.08
N PHE A 41 -24.90 -7.11 -13.52
CA PHE A 41 -23.62 -7.51 -14.09
C PHE A 41 -23.28 -6.74 -15.38
N GLY A 42 -24.29 -6.21 -16.07
CA GLY A 42 -24.10 -5.35 -17.23
C GLY A 42 -23.34 -4.08 -16.84
N TRP A 43 -23.79 -3.40 -15.79
CA TRP A 43 -23.11 -2.20 -15.27
C TRP A 43 -21.64 -2.46 -14.92
N LEU A 44 -21.35 -3.57 -14.25
CA LEU A 44 -20.00 -3.93 -13.81
C LEU A 44 -19.04 -4.12 -15.00
N CYS A 45 -19.54 -4.62 -16.13
CA CYS A 45 -18.76 -4.93 -17.32
C CYS A 45 -18.86 -3.86 -18.42
N THR A 46 -19.79 -2.91 -18.36
CA THR A 46 -19.94 -1.87 -19.38
C THR A 46 -18.84 -0.78 -19.29
N PRO A 47 -18.10 -0.51 -20.39
CA PRO A 47 -17.08 0.53 -20.43
C PRO A 47 -17.69 1.94 -20.35
N GLY A 48 -16.97 2.88 -19.72
CA GLY A 48 -17.36 4.28 -19.67
C GLY A 48 -16.70 5.07 -20.79
N LEU A 49 -17.47 5.56 -21.78
CA LEU A 49 -16.95 6.50 -22.78
C LEU A 49 -16.89 7.92 -22.18
N PRO A 50 -15.73 8.60 -22.19
CA PRO A 50 -15.57 9.92 -21.57
C PRO A 50 -16.41 11.02 -22.23
N TRP A 51 -16.75 10.87 -23.52
CA TRP A 51 -17.54 11.85 -24.28
C TRP A 51 -18.99 11.41 -24.55
N GLY A 52 -19.39 10.22 -24.09
CA GLY A 52 -20.75 9.73 -24.26
C GLY A 52 -21.65 10.14 -23.09
N LYS A 53 -22.88 10.59 -23.36
CA LYS A 53 -23.92 10.70 -22.33
C LYS A 53 -24.14 9.31 -21.75
N ARG A 54 -23.55 9.01 -20.59
CA ARG A 54 -23.88 7.80 -19.83
C ARG A 54 -25.40 7.83 -19.66
N LYS A 55 -26.11 6.81 -20.17
CA LYS A 55 -27.43 6.51 -19.62
C LYS A 55 -27.21 6.46 -18.12
N ALA A 56 -28.02 7.18 -17.35
CA ALA A 56 -27.95 7.22 -15.90
C ALA A 56 -28.27 5.82 -15.36
N SER A 57 -27.34 4.89 -15.51
CA SER A 57 -27.42 3.55 -14.95
C SER A 57 -27.30 3.77 -13.46
N ARG A 58 -28.38 3.51 -12.75
CA ARG A 58 -28.49 3.63 -11.30
C ARG A 58 -27.26 2.95 -10.70
N ALA A 59 -26.41 3.73 -10.03
CA ALA A 59 -25.21 3.17 -9.43
C ALA A 59 -25.63 2.04 -8.48
N PRO A 60 -24.90 0.91 -8.46
CA PRO A 60 -25.36 -0.29 -7.76
C PRO A 60 -25.58 -0.01 -6.28
N GLN A 61 -26.48 -0.80 -5.69
CA GLN A 61 -26.75 -0.77 -4.26
C GLN A 61 -25.47 -1.08 -3.48
N PHE A 62 -25.28 -0.41 -2.35
CA PHE A 62 -24.15 -0.68 -1.48
C PHE A 62 -24.37 -1.98 -0.69
N TYR A 63 -23.47 -2.95 -0.84
CA TYR A 63 -23.49 -4.19 -0.09
C TYR A 63 -22.66 -4.05 1.19
N ALA A 64 -23.33 -4.14 2.34
CA ALA A 64 -22.70 -4.08 3.66
C ALA A 64 -21.89 -5.35 3.99
N LEU A 65 -21.12 -5.27 5.09
CA LEU A 65 -20.19 -6.30 5.57
C LEU A 65 -20.78 -7.71 5.63
N ASP A 66 -22.00 -7.83 6.17
CA ASP A 66 -22.69 -9.10 6.43
C ASP A 66 -23.97 -9.24 5.57
N ALA A 67 -24.06 -8.48 4.47
CA ALA A 67 -25.13 -8.63 3.48
C ALA A 67 -25.13 -10.01 2.84
N ASP A 68 -26.29 -10.52 2.44
CA ASP A 68 -26.37 -11.74 1.64
C ASP A 68 -26.10 -11.44 0.17
N LEU A 69 -24.94 -11.86 -0.34
CA LEU A 69 -24.66 -11.79 -1.77
C LEU A 69 -25.00 -13.10 -2.49
N PRO A 70 -25.41 -13.00 -3.77
CA PRO A 70 -25.37 -14.11 -4.71
C PRO A 70 -23.95 -14.66 -4.84
N ILE A 71 -23.83 -15.97 -5.04
CA ILE A 71 -22.53 -16.65 -5.08
C ILE A 71 -21.67 -16.11 -6.23
N LEU A 72 -22.25 -15.92 -7.42
CA LEU A 72 -21.51 -15.42 -8.57
C LEU A 72 -20.96 -14.01 -8.31
N LEU A 73 -21.78 -13.13 -7.72
CA LEU A 73 -21.34 -11.77 -7.39
C LEU A 73 -20.21 -11.78 -6.35
N ALA A 74 -20.33 -12.61 -5.31
CA ALA A 74 -19.28 -12.75 -4.32
C ALA A 74 -17.98 -13.30 -4.93
N MET A 75 -18.07 -14.27 -5.85
CA MET A 75 -16.92 -14.79 -6.60
C MET A 75 -16.31 -13.73 -7.52
N THR A 76 -17.12 -12.98 -8.28
CA THR A 76 -16.61 -11.96 -9.21
C THR A 76 -15.96 -10.80 -8.48
N CYS A 77 -16.57 -10.31 -7.38
CA CYS A 77 -15.96 -9.29 -6.54
C CYS A 77 -14.68 -9.81 -5.88
N GLY A 78 -14.70 -11.05 -5.35
CA GLY A 78 -13.51 -11.66 -4.77
C GLY A 78 -12.36 -11.83 -5.78
N PHE A 79 -12.68 -12.25 -7.00
CA PHE A 79 -11.71 -12.34 -8.09
C PHE A 79 -11.15 -10.96 -8.45
N GLN A 80 -12.00 -9.93 -8.48
CA GLN A 80 -11.57 -8.55 -8.73
C GLN A 80 -10.63 -8.02 -7.65
N HIS A 81 -10.91 -8.28 -6.37
CA HIS A 81 -9.98 -7.99 -5.28
C HIS A 81 -8.65 -8.73 -5.48
N ALA A 82 -8.69 -10.03 -5.79
CA ALA A 82 -7.49 -10.82 -6.01
C ALA A 82 -6.63 -10.23 -7.14
N LEU A 83 -7.24 -9.87 -8.27
CA LEU A 83 -6.58 -9.23 -9.40
C LEU A 83 -6.00 -7.85 -9.06
N ALA A 84 -6.71 -7.04 -8.29
CA ALA A 84 -6.27 -5.70 -7.89
C ALA A 84 -4.96 -5.75 -7.06
N MET A 85 -4.80 -6.76 -6.20
CA MET A 85 -3.63 -6.90 -5.34
C MET A 85 -2.53 -7.76 -5.92
N LEU A 86 -2.84 -8.57 -6.93
CA LEU A 86 -1.93 -9.58 -7.49
C LEU A 86 -0.56 -9.01 -7.81
N ALA A 87 -0.51 -7.84 -8.47
CA ALA A 87 0.74 -7.18 -8.81
C ALA A 87 1.58 -6.83 -7.57
N GLY A 88 0.95 -6.31 -6.51
CA GLY A 88 1.64 -6.00 -5.25
C GLY A 88 2.10 -7.23 -4.47
N LEU A 89 1.43 -8.38 -4.63
CA LEU A 89 1.78 -9.64 -3.96
C LEU A 89 2.95 -10.38 -4.63
N ILE A 90 3.05 -10.30 -5.95
CA ILE A 90 4.12 -10.95 -6.71
C ILE A 90 5.39 -10.10 -6.82
N THR A 91 5.27 -8.78 -6.70
CA THR A 91 6.39 -7.85 -6.91
C THR A 91 7.50 -8.02 -5.86
N PRO A 92 7.23 -8.04 -4.54
CA PRO A 92 8.28 -8.19 -3.54
C PRO A 92 9.12 -9.48 -3.65
N PRO A 93 8.53 -10.68 -3.81
CA PRO A 93 9.34 -11.89 -3.98
C PRO A 93 10.19 -11.87 -5.26
N ILE A 94 9.70 -11.25 -6.35
CA ILE A 94 10.48 -11.04 -7.57
C ILE A 94 11.68 -10.13 -7.30
N ILE A 95 11.44 -9.00 -6.62
CA ILE A 95 12.48 -8.02 -6.32
C ILE A 95 13.55 -8.61 -5.40
N PHE A 96 13.16 -9.26 -4.30
CA PHE A 96 14.12 -9.85 -3.38
C PHE A 96 14.94 -10.98 -4.00
N ALA A 97 14.31 -11.84 -4.81
CA ALA A 97 15.04 -12.88 -5.53
C ALA A 97 16.05 -12.28 -6.51
N SER A 98 15.68 -11.22 -7.23
CA SER A 98 16.60 -10.52 -8.13
C SER A 98 17.75 -9.85 -7.36
N ALA A 99 17.47 -9.22 -6.22
CA ALA A 99 18.48 -8.54 -5.38
C ALA A 99 19.53 -9.51 -4.81
N LEU A 100 19.11 -10.76 -4.58
CA LEU A 100 19.93 -11.82 -4.01
C LEU A 100 20.44 -12.82 -5.06
N ASN A 101 20.24 -12.54 -6.35
CA ASN A 101 20.59 -13.41 -7.49
C ASN A 101 20.12 -14.87 -7.31
N LEU A 102 18.91 -15.06 -6.77
CA LEU A 102 18.34 -16.39 -6.58
C LEU A 102 17.93 -17.01 -7.91
N ASP A 103 17.98 -18.34 -7.98
CA ASP A 103 17.60 -19.06 -9.19
C ASP A 103 16.09 -18.96 -9.47
N GLY A 104 15.71 -19.11 -10.75
CA GLY A 104 14.31 -19.02 -11.17
C GLY A 104 13.39 -20.02 -10.47
N SER A 105 13.87 -21.21 -10.05
CA SER A 105 13.00 -22.15 -9.34
C SER A 105 12.65 -21.64 -7.94
N THR A 106 13.61 -21.02 -7.26
CA THR A 106 13.42 -20.40 -5.94
C THR A 106 12.55 -19.15 -6.06
N GLN A 107 12.75 -18.32 -7.08
CA GLN A 107 11.90 -17.15 -7.32
C GLN A 107 10.43 -17.53 -7.60
N ALA A 108 10.18 -18.55 -8.45
CA ALA A 108 8.82 -19.07 -8.67
C ALA A 108 8.18 -19.56 -7.36
N TYR A 109 8.96 -20.29 -6.55
CA TYR A 109 8.50 -20.73 -5.24
C TYR A 109 8.13 -19.55 -4.34
N MET A 110 8.96 -18.50 -4.27
CA MET A 110 8.69 -17.32 -3.43
C MET A 110 7.41 -16.59 -3.86
N ILE A 111 7.13 -16.50 -5.17
CA ILE A 111 5.86 -15.96 -5.69
C ILE A 111 4.69 -16.80 -5.20
N SER A 112 4.75 -18.12 -5.38
CA SER A 112 3.70 -19.04 -4.91
C SER A 112 3.50 -18.98 -3.40
N ALA A 113 4.59 -18.97 -2.62
CA ALA A 113 4.55 -18.89 -1.17
C ALA A 113 3.93 -17.58 -0.69
N SER A 114 4.26 -16.45 -1.34
CA SER A 114 3.63 -15.16 -1.10
C SER A 114 2.12 -15.23 -1.32
N LEU A 115 1.66 -15.75 -2.46
CA LEU A 115 0.22 -15.83 -2.77
C LEU A 115 -0.55 -16.74 -1.80
N ILE A 116 -0.01 -17.92 -1.47
CA ILE A 116 -0.62 -18.85 -0.51
C ILE A 116 -0.65 -18.22 0.89
N GLY A 117 0.50 -17.72 1.36
CA GLY A 117 0.66 -17.15 2.69
C GLY A 117 -0.22 -15.93 2.91
N CYS A 118 -0.23 -15.00 1.96
CA CYS A 118 -1.07 -13.81 2.02
C CYS A 118 -2.57 -14.18 1.98
N GLY A 119 -2.96 -15.16 1.16
CA GLY A 119 -4.35 -15.63 1.13
C GLY A 119 -4.80 -16.23 2.47
N ILE A 120 -3.96 -17.04 3.12
CA ILE A 120 -4.25 -17.62 4.45
C ILE A 120 -4.32 -16.53 5.51
N LEU A 121 -3.33 -15.64 5.56
CA LEU A 121 -3.25 -14.61 6.59
C LEU A 121 -4.31 -13.52 6.41
N SER A 122 -4.77 -13.28 5.19
CA SER A 122 -5.92 -12.42 4.92
C SER A 122 -7.22 -12.98 5.50
N LEU A 123 -7.40 -14.32 5.50
CA LEU A 123 -8.55 -14.92 6.19
C LEU A 123 -8.51 -14.66 7.70
N VAL A 124 -7.32 -14.68 8.30
CA VAL A 124 -7.13 -14.33 9.71
C VAL A 124 -7.39 -12.84 9.95
N GLN A 125 -6.88 -11.95 9.10
CA GLN A 125 -7.05 -10.51 9.20
C GLN A 125 -8.51 -10.05 9.05
N MET A 126 -9.25 -10.67 8.14
CA MET A 126 -10.68 -10.42 7.94
C MET A 126 -11.56 -11.12 8.99
N SER A 127 -11.00 -12.06 9.74
CA SER A 127 -11.70 -12.66 10.87
C SER A 127 -11.90 -11.62 11.98
N ARG A 128 -12.80 -11.91 12.91
CA ARG A 128 -12.99 -11.12 14.13
C ARG A 128 -13.16 -12.09 15.30
N LEU A 129 -12.13 -12.91 15.50
CA LEU A 129 -12.15 -13.96 16.52
C LEU A 129 -11.98 -13.31 17.89
N HIS A 130 -12.92 -13.54 18.80
CA HIS A 130 -12.82 -13.02 20.15
C HIS A 130 -11.72 -13.78 20.90
N ILE A 131 -10.72 -13.08 21.42
CA ILE A 131 -9.64 -13.70 22.20
C ILE A 131 -9.97 -13.60 23.69
N TRP A 132 -9.86 -12.41 24.26
CA TRP A 132 -10.00 -12.19 25.69
C TRP A 132 -10.44 -10.75 26.00
N ARG A 133 -11.37 -10.61 26.94
CA ARG A 133 -11.97 -9.32 27.36
C ARG A 133 -12.51 -8.54 26.16
N ASN A 134 -11.86 -7.43 25.80
CA ASN A 134 -12.30 -6.58 24.68
C ASN A 134 -11.39 -6.73 23.44
N TYR A 135 -10.46 -7.70 23.46
CA TYR A 135 -9.52 -7.92 22.36
C TYR A 135 -10.03 -8.97 21.37
N TYR A 136 -9.84 -8.67 20.10
CA TYR A 136 -10.19 -9.52 18.97
C TYR A 136 -8.92 -9.82 18.15
N LEU A 137 -8.94 -10.91 17.40
CA LEU A 137 -7.99 -11.16 16.32
C LEU A 137 -8.67 -10.80 15.00
N GLY A 138 -8.01 -9.92 14.24
CA GLY A 138 -8.51 -9.42 12.98
C GLY A 138 -9.53 -8.29 13.13
N THR A 139 -9.88 -7.72 12.00
CA THR A 139 -10.62 -6.45 11.88
C THR A 139 -12.11 -6.66 11.68
N GLY A 140 -12.53 -7.83 11.17
CA GLY A 140 -13.88 -8.02 10.65
C GLY A 140 -14.26 -7.07 9.52
N LEU A 141 -13.30 -6.60 8.72
CA LEU A 141 -13.51 -5.82 7.48
C LEU A 141 -12.87 -6.57 6.31
N ILE A 142 -13.05 -6.09 5.07
CA ILE A 142 -12.24 -6.59 3.95
C ILE A 142 -10.85 -5.93 4.04
N THR A 143 -9.96 -6.59 4.76
CA THR A 143 -8.57 -6.18 4.97
C THR A 143 -7.67 -7.31 4.51
N VAL A 144 -7.40 -7.33 3.21
CA VAL A 144 -6.50 -8.33 2.64
C VAL A 144 -5.07 -7.85 2.88
N VAL A 145 -4.22 -8.78 3.31
CA VAL A 145 -2.81 -8.53 3.60
C VAL A 145 -1.94 -8.93 2.44
N GLY A 146 -0.80 -8.27 2.31
CA GLY A 146 0.21 -8.57 1.33
C GLY A 146 1.59 -8.19 1.83
N THR A 147 2.63 -8.62 1.13
CA THR A 147 4.01 -8.30 1.53
C THR A 147 4.23 -6.79 1.54
N SER A 148 4.67 -6.25 2.67
CA SER A 148 4.86 -4.80 2.81
C SER A 148 6.07 -4.32 2.03
N PHE A 149 5.86 -3.23 1.32
CA PHE A 149 6.87 -2.48 0.58
C PHE A 149 7.87 -1.76 1.49
N ALA A 150 7.54 -1.46 2.75
CA ALA A 150 8.50 -0.95 3.72
C ALA A 150 9.67 -1.93 3.92
N THR A 151 9.37 -3.25 3.90
CA THR A 151 10.39 -4.29 4.00
C THR A 151 11.34 -4.30 2.80
N LEU A 152 10.90 -3.90 1.60
CA LEU A 152 11.75 -3.91 0.42
C LEU A 152 12.94 -2.96 0.58
N SER A 153 12.67 -1.70 0.92
CA SER A 153 13.71 -0.67 1.07
C SER A 153 14.68 -1.04 2.22
N THR A 154 14.18 -1.43 3.40
CA THR A 154 15.06 -1.89 4.48
C THR A 154 15.80 -3.19 4.15
N GLY A 155 15.15 -4.12 3.44
CA GLY A 155 15.76 -5.36 2.99
C GLY A 155 16.92 -5.12 2.03
N PHE A 156 16.81 -4.15 1.11
CA PHE A 156 17.92 -3.76 0.25
C PHE A 156 19.11 -3.22 1.03
N SER A 157 18.88 -2.32 2.00
CA SER A 157 19.96 -1.81 2.86
C SER A 157 20.63 -2.92 3.67
N ILE A 158 19.84 -3.88 4.19
CA ILE A 158 20.38 -5.08 4.86
C ILE A 158 21.21 -5.92 3.89
N PHE A 159 20.73 -6.18 2.68
CA PHE A 159 21.45 -6.99 1.71
C PHE A 159 22.74 -6.32 1.24
N ASN A 160 22.70 -5.02 0.96
CA ASN A 160 23.89 -4.24 0.60
C ASN A 160 24.94 -4.30 1.71
N SER A 161 24.54 -4.14 2.98
CA SER A 161 25.44 -4.32 4.13
C SER A 161 26.00 -5.74 4.22
N LEU A 162 25.20 -6.78 3.95
CA LEU A 162 25.67 -8.17 3.98
C LEU A 162 26.67 -8.49 2.84
N TYR A 163 26.51 -7.89 1.67
CA TYR A 163 27.49 -7.97 0.58
C TYR A 163 28.76 -7.18 0.91
N ALA A 164 28.64 -5.96 1.44
CA ALA A 164 29.77 -5.12 1.83
C ALA A 164 30.63 -5.78 2.93
N ASN A 165 29.97 -6.42 3.91
CA ASN A 165 30.62 -7.15 5.00
C ASN A 165 31.16 -8.54 4.59
N GLY A 166 31.08 -8.92 3.31
CA GLY A 166 31.60 -10.18 2.78
C GLY A 166 30.86 -11.46 3.24
N LYS A 167 29.70 -11.33 3.90
CA LYS A 167 28.88 -12.49 4.31
C LYS A 167 28.16 -13.14 3.14
N CYS A 168 27.81 -12.34 2.13
CA CYS A 168 27.30 -12.84 0.86
C CYS A 168 28.41 -12.88 -0.18
N PRO A 169 28.41 -13.88 -1.10
CA PRO A 169 29.42 -13.99 -2.13
C PRO A 169 29.30 -12.82 -3.11
N SER A 170 30.41 -12.14 -3.39
CA SER A 170 30.54 -11.17 -4.46
C SER A 170 31.82 -11.44 -5.26
N THR A 171 31.78 -11.15 -6.55
CA THR A 171 32.92 -11.31 -7.46
C THR A 171 33.30 -9.94 -8.01
N THR A 172 34.51 -9.49 -7.69
CA THR A 172 35.07 -8.24 -8.23
C THR A 172 35.82 -8.56 -9.52
N ALA A 173 35.38 -8.00 -10.64
CA ALA A 173 36.08 -8.12 -11.90
C ALA A 173 37.32 -7.20 -11.94
N ALA A 174 38.20 -7.43 -12.91
CA ALA A 174 39.48 -6.70 -13.04
C ALA A 174 39.30 -5.19 -13.31
N ASP A 175 38.11 -4.76 -13.72
CA ASP A 175 37.70 -3.36 -13.92
C ASP A 175 37.17 -2.69 -12.64
N GLY A 176 37.18 -3.40 -11.51
CA GLY A 176 36.65 -2.90 -10.23
C GLY A 176 35.13 -3.07 -10.09
N THR A 177 34.43 -3.64 -11.08
CA THR A 177 32.98 -3.88 -10.97
C THR A 177 32.71 -5.05 -10.02
N VAL A 178 31.90 -4.80 -8.99
CA VAL A 178 31.48 -5.82 -8.03
C VAL A 178 30.17 -6.42 -8.50
N THR A 179 30.18 -7.71 -8.79
CA THR A 179 28.99 -8.48 -9.16
C THR A 179 28.53 -9.32 -7.97
N LYS A 180 27.25 -9.21 -7.60
CA LYS A 180 26.65 -9.94 -6.49
C LYS A 180 26.41 -11.40 -6.89
N GLY A 181 26.81 -12.36 -6.05
CA GLY A 181 26.52 -13.79 -6.22
C GLY A 181 25.19 -14.21 -5.56
N PRO A 182 24.75 -15.47 -5.73
CA PRO A 182 23.52 -15.96 -5.11
C PRO A 182 23.66 -16.06 -3.58
N CYS A 183 22.75 -15.42 -2.82
CA CYS A 183 22.81 -15.39 -1.35
C CYS A 183 21.45 -15.73 -0.67
N PRO A 184 21.00 -17.00 -0.67
CA PRO A 184 19.74 -17.40 -0.02
C PRO A 184 19.78 -17.26 1.51
N ASP A 185 20.96 -17.36 2.12
CA ASP A 185 21.13 -17.22 3.57
C ASP A 185 20.82 -15.78 4.04
N ALA A 186 21.00 -14.76 3.20
CA ALA A 186 20.60 -13.38 3.51
C ALA A 186 19.08 -13.21 3.60
N TYR A 187 18.32 -13.87 2.72
CA TYR A 187 16.86 -13.90 2.82
C TYR A 187 16.42 -14.60 4.12
N GLY A 188 17.06 -15.72 4.45
CA GLY A 188 16.83 -16.42 5.73
C GLY A 188 17.17 -15.57 6.97
N MET A 189 18.17 -14.70 6.88
CA MET A 189 18.52 -13.72 7.91
C MET A 189 17.46 -12.62 8.06
N LEU A 190 16.92 -12.12 6.94
CA LEU A 190 15.81 -11.16 6.95
C LEU A 190 14.58 -11.77 7.64
N LEU A 191 14.19 -12.99 7.24
CA LEU A 191 13.05 -13.70 7.82
C LEU A 191 13.23 -14.00 9.32
N GLY A 192 14.42 -14.45 9.73
CA GLY A 192 14.68 -14.75 11.14
C GLY A 192 14.71 -13.51 12.03
N THR A 193 15.23 -12.40 11.50
CA THR A 193 15.18 -11.11 12.20
C THR A 193 13.75 -10.58 12.27
N SER A 194 12.97 -10.74 11.21
CA SER A 194 11.58 -10.29 11.17
C SER A 194 10.67 -11.07 12.13
N LEU A 195 10.93 -12.36 12.39
CA LEU A 195 10.22 -13.15 13.39
C LEU A 195 10.34 -12.58 14.80
N ILE A 196 11.52 -12.10 15.17
CA ILE A 196 11.73 -11.53 16.51
C ILE A 196 11.09 -10.13 16.57
N CYS A 197 11.26 -9.34 15.52
CA CYS A 197 10.76 -7.97 15.52
C CYS A 197 9.22 -7.90 15.46
N SER A 198 8.52 -8.91 14.95
CA SER A 198 7.04 -8.95 14.96
C SER A 198 6.44 -8.90 16.36
N PHE A 199 7.17 -9.34 17.39
CA PHE A 199 6.68 -9.25 18.77
C PHE A 199 6.46 -7.80 19.22
N LEU A 200 7.20 -6.83 18.65
CA LEU A 200 6.99 -5.42 18.93
C LEU A 200 5.61 -4.98 18.44
N GLU A 201 5.24 -5.30 17.20
CA GLU A 201 3.94 -4.96 16.64
C GLU A 201 2.79 -5.65 17.40
N MET A 202 2.95 -6.94 17.72
CA MET A 202 1.99 -7.64 18.57
C MET A 202 1.82 -6.94 19.93
N GLY A 203 2.91 -6.46 20.53
CA GLY A 203 2.88 -5.68 21.77
C GLY A 203 2.16 -4.33 21.60
N MET A 204 2.41 -3.63 20.50
CA MET A 204 1.77 -2.36 20.16
C MET A 204 0.25 -2.51 20.00
N ALA A 205 -0.24 -3.66 19.54
CA ALA A 205 -1.68 -3.93 19.41
C ALA A 205 -2.45 -3.83 20.74
N PHE A 206 -1.78 -4.04 21.89
CA PHE A 206 -2.38 -3.90 23.22
C PHE A 206 -2.33 -2.47 23.76
N VAL A 207 -1.66 -1.56 23.07
CA VAL A 207 -1.65 -0.14 23.40
C VAL A 207 -2.95 0.50 22.87
N PRO A 208 -3.59 1.42 23.62
CA PRO A 208 -4.76 2.13 23.13
C PRO A 208 -4.46 2.88 21.81
N PRO A 209 -5.30 2.76 20.77
CA PRO A 209 -5.09 3.42 19.47
C PRO A 209 -4.87 4.93 19.58
N LYS A 210 -5.56 5.59 20.53
CA LYS A 210 -5.40 7.02 20.81
C LYS A 210 -3.97 7.40 21.22
N LYS A 211 -3.28 6.53 21.96
CA LYS A 211 -1.86 6.77 22.33
C LYS A 211 -0.93 6.55 21.14
N LEU A 212 -1.17 5.52 20.34
CA LEU A 212 -0.40 5.27 19.13
C LEU A 212 -0.53 6.42 18.13
N LYS A 213 -1.74 6.91 17.88
CA LYS A 213 -2.01 8.09 17.04
C LYS A 213 -1.39 9.38 17.59
N LYS A 214 -1.12 9.47 18.89
CA LYS A 214 -0.42 10.62 19.50
C LYS A 214 1.08 10.55 19.27
N ILE A 215 1.68 9.36 19.33
CA ILE A 215 3.12 9.15 19.09
C ILE A 215 3.43 9.24 17.60
N PHE A 216 2.55 8.68 16.77
CA PHE A 216 2.68 8.62 15.31
C PHE A 216 1.47 9.30 14.66
N PRO A 217 1.38 10.64 14.75
CA PRO A 217 0.31 11.39 14.10
C PRO A 217 0.38 11.30 12.57
N PRO A 218 -0.69 11.69 11.84
CA PRO A 218 -0.73 11.63 10.38
C PRO A 218 0.44 12.33 9.67
N ILE A 219 1.06 13.34 10.29
CA ILE A 219 2.26 13.99 9.77
C ILE A 219 3.48 13.05 9.71
N VAL A 220 3.63 12.16 10.70
CA VAL A 220 4.71 11.15 10.72
C VAL A 220 4.37 10.04 9.73
N THR A 221 3.17 9.47 9.84
CA THR A 221 2.76 8.30 9.04
C THR A 221 2.68 8.63 7.55
N GLY A 222 2.12 9.79 7.20
CA GLY A 222 2.07 10.26 5.81
C GLY A 222 3.45 10.52 5.21
N THR A 223 4.40 11.05 5.99
CA THR A 223 5.80 11.26 5.56
C THR A 223 6.50 9.93 5.27
N VAL A 224 6.33 8.95 6.15
CA VAL A 224 6.91 7.61 6.00
C VAL A 224 6.36 6.92 4.75
N ILE A 225 5.04 6.87 4.58
CA ILE A 225 4.40 6.23 3.41
C ILE A 225 4.83 6.91 2.10
N LEU A 226 4.92 8.24 2.09
CA LEU A 226 5.39 9.01 0.94
C LEU A 226 6.80 8.57 0.52
N LEU A 227 7.73 8.47 1.47
CA LEU A 227 9.12 8.12 1.18
C LEU A 227 9.32 6.64 0.85
N ILE A 228 8.51 5.73 1.39
CA ILE A 228 8.48 4.33 0.96
C ILE A 228 8.13 4.25 -0.53
N GLY A 229 7.09 4.98 -0.97
CA GLY A 229 6.73 5.03 -2.39
C GLY A 229 7.83 5.66 -3.24
N ALA A 230 8.39 6.79 -2.80
CA ALA A 230 9.43 7.51 -3.53
C ALA A 230 10.71 6.68 -3.72
N SER A 231 11.18 5.97 -2.68
CA SER A 231 12.39 5.15 -2.79
C SER A 231 12.22 3.99 -3.76
N LEU A 232 11.09 3.30 -3.72
CA LEU A 232 10.86 2.12 -4.57
C LEU A 232 10.65 2.45 -6.05
N ILE A 233 10.19 3.66 -6.38
CA ILE A 233 10.17 4.14 -7.77
C ILE A 233 11.59 4.12 -8.35
N GLY A 234 12.58 4.62 -7.59
CA GLY A 234 13.98 4.69 -8.01
C GLY A 234 14.69 3.33 -7.92
N GLU A 235 14.60 2.66 -6.77
CA GLU A 235 15.34 1.42 -6.48
C GLU A 235 14.86 0.22 -7.31
N SER A 236 13.63 0.23 -7.81
CA SER A 236 13.07 -0.92 -8.51
C SER A 236 12.25 -0.56 -9.74
N GLY A 237 11.29 0.35 -9.64
CA GLY A 237 10.35 0.64 -10.73
C GLY A 237 11.06 1.07 -12.02
N VAL A 238 11.74 2.21 -11.97
CA VAL A 238 12.42 2.81 -13.13
C VAL A 238 13.60 1.96 -13.59
N LEU A 239 14.37 1.37 -12.67
CA LEU A 239 15.49 0.48 -13.01
C LEU A 239 15.03 -0.76 -13.78
N ASN A 240 13.91 -1.37 -13.36
CA ASN A 240 13.33 -2.49 -14.10
C ASN A 240 12.76 -2.04 -15.45
N TRP A 241 12.12 -0.88 -15.51
CA TRP A 241 11.59 -0.32 -16.76
C TRP A 241 12.71 -0.20 -17.80
N ALA A 242 13.84 0.40 -17.40
CA ALA A 242 14.98 0.61 -18.28
C ALA A 242 15.73 -0.67 -18.70
N GLY A 243 15.48 -1.83 -18.08
CA GLY A 243 16.07 -3.11 -18.53
C GLY A 243 16.41 -4.10 -17.42
N GLY A 244 16.30 -3.72 -16.15
CA GLY A 244 16.47 -4.60 -15.00
C GLY A 244 17.24 -4.00 -13.83
N SER A 245 16.82 -4.34 -12.61
CA SER A 245 17.48 -3.95 -11.34
C SER A 245 18.67 -4.85 -10.95
N ASN A 246 19.21 -5.64 -11.86
CA ASN A 246 20.32 -6.58 -11.63
C ASN A 246 21.69 -5.94 -11.96
N ASP A 247 21.89 -4.72 -11.45
CA ASP A 247 23.07 -3.88 -11.68
C ASP A 247 23.36 -3.60 -13.17
N CYS A 248 22.35 -3.75 -14.02
CA CYS A 248 22.45 -3.56 -15.46
C CYS A 248 22.88 -2.13 -15.84
N HIS A 249 22.44 -1.15 -15.06
CA HIS A 249 22.85 0.26 -15.18
C HIS A 249 24.34 0.49 -14.90
N LEU A 250 24.99 -0.38 -14.12
CA LEU A 250 26.40 -0.28 -13.76
C LEU A 250 27.32 -1.05 -14.72
N ARG A 251 26.76 -1.73 -15.72
CA ARG A 251 27.54 -2.52 -16.67
C ARG A 251 28.27 -1.61 -17.68
N PRO A 252 29.43 -2.04 -18.19
CA PRO A 252 30.19 -1.24 -19.16
C PRO A 252 29.38 -0.96 -20.43
N GLU A 253 29.59 0.21 -21.03
CA GLU A 253 28.89 0.65 -22.25
C GLU A 253 29.27 -0.15 -23.51
N THR A 254 30.43 -0.82 -23.47
CA THR A 254 31.00 -1.58 -24.59
C THR A 254 31.20 -3.05 -24.23
N GLY A 255 31.24 -3.91 -25.25
CA GLY A 255 31.43 -5.35 -25.10
C GLY A 255 30.14 -6.13 -24.88
N ILE A 256 30.29 -7.44 -24.64
CA ILE A 256 29.17 -8.38 -24.51
C ILE A 256 28.37 -8.20 -23.22
N PHE A 257 29.02 -7.71 -22.15
CA PHE A 257 28.40 -7.56 -20.83
C PHE A 257 27.46 -6.35 -20.72
N ARG A 258 27.42 -5.46 -21.73
CA ARG A 258 26.49 -4.31 -21.76
C ARG A 258 25.02 -4.70 -21.86
N LEU A 259 24.73 -5.95 -22.25
CA LEU A 259 23.39 -6.38 -22.60
C LEU A 259 22.58 -6.82 -21.37
N CYS A 260 21.31 -6.46 -21.37
CA CYS A 260 20.34 -6.67 -20.30
C CYS A 260 19.15 -7.52 -20.77
N PRO A 261 18.49 -8.25 -19.84
CA PRO A 261 18.86 -8.43 -18.42
C PRO A 261 20.13 -9.29 -18.27
N THR A 262 20.39 -10.21 -19.19
CA THR A 262 21.62 -11.02 -19.24
C THR A 262 22.03 -11.25 -20.69
N ILE A 263 23.30 -11.60 -20.92
CA ILE A 263 23.83 -11.91 -22.26
C ILE A 263 23.16 -13.12 -22.91
N SER A 264 22.58 -14.00 -22.09
CA SER A 264 21.88 -15.22 -22.52
C SER A 264 20.38 -15.03 -22.70
N ALA A 265 19.87 -13.80 -22.51
CA ALA A 265 18.46 -13.52 -22.75
C ALA A 265 18.15 -13.66 -24.25
N LYS A 266 16.91 -13.99 -24.58
CA LYS A 266 16.47 -14.25 -25.97
C LYS A 266 16.59 -13.02 -26.87
N ARG A 267 16.36 -11.83 -26.31
CA ARG A 267 16.57 -10.52 -26.96
C ARG A 267 17.28 -9.58 -25.98
N PRO A 268 18.61 -9.71 -25.85
CA PRO A 268 19.39 -8.94 -24.91
C PRO A 268 19.72 -7.58 -25.54
N LEU A 269 19.36 -6.48 -24.87
CA LEU A 269 19.53 -5.11 -25.34
C LEU A 269 20.25 -4.25 -24.29
N PRO A 270 20.91 -3.15 -24.67
CA PRO A 270 21.53 -2.26 -23.70
C PRO A 270 20.48 -1.67 -22.75
N TRP A 271 20.92 -1.36 -21.54
CA TRP A 271 20.10 -0.64 -20.56
C TRP A 271 19.59 0.68 -21.17
N GLY A 272 18.33 1.01 -20.93
CA GLY A 272 17.67 2.20 -21.47
C GLY A 272 17.36 2.14 -22.98
N SER A 273 17.45 0.96 -23.62
CA SER A 273 17.09 0.83 -25.03
C SER A 273 15.64 1.27 -25.32
N PRO A 274 15.36 1.84 -26.52
CA PRO A 274 14.01 2.31 -26.88
C PRO A 274 12.95 1.22 -26.76
N GLU A 275 13.30 -0.04 -26.99
CA GLU A 275 12.40 -1.17 -26.87
C GLU A 275 12.00 -1.45 -25.42
N PHE A 276 12.96 -1.38 -24.49
CA PHE A 276 12.67 -1.52 -23.06
C PHE A 276 11.78 -0.37 -22.56
N ILE A 277 12.12 0.87 -22.94
CA ILE A 277 11.29 2.04 -22.62
C ILE A 277 9.89 1.87 -23.21
N GLY A 278 9.79 1.46 -24.47
CA GLY A 278 8.53 1.24 -25.17
C GLY A 278 7.66 0.14 -24.54
N LEU A 279 8.26 -0.98 -24.11
CA LEU A 279 7.53 -2.06 -23.44
C LEU A 279 6.95 -1.61 -22.10
N GLY A 280 7.74 -0.95 -21.25
CA GLY A 280 7.22 -0.45 -19.98
C GLY A 280 6.22 0.70 -20.17
N PHE A 281 6.44 1.56 -21.16
CA PHE A 281 5.49 2.63 -21.52
C PHE A 281 4.17 2.03 -21.99
N LEU A 282 4.19 0.96 -22.78
CA LEU A 282 3.00 0.26 -23.23
C LEU A 282 2.21 -0.34 -22.05
N SER A 283 2.88 -0.93 -21.06
CA SER A 283 2.22 -1.37 -19.82
C SER A 283 1.59 -0.20 -19.08
N PHE A 284 2.33 0.90 -18.91
CA PHE A 284 1.86 2.09 -18.19
C PHE A 284 0.67 2.77 -18.89
N ILE A 285 0.78 3.03 -20.20
CA ILE A 285 -0.30 3.67 -20.97
C ILE A 285 -1.54 2.78 -21.01
N THR A 286 -1.38 1.45 -21.00
CA THR A 286 -2.52 0.54 -20.89
C THR A 286 -3.27 0.74 -19.57
N ILE A 287 -2.57 0.93 -18.44
CA ILE A 287 -3.21 1.26 -17.15
C ILE A 287 -4.05 2.53 -17.30
N VAL A 288 -3.47 3.58 -17.89
CA VAL A 288 -4.15 4.87 -18.11
C VAL A 288 -5.37 4.71 -19.03
N LEU A 289 -5.24 3.96 -20.13
CA LEU A 289 -6.33 3.70 -21.07
C LEU A 289 -7.47 2.89 -20.42
N VAL A 290 -7.13 1.91 -19.59
CA VAL A 290 -8.12 1.15 -18.81
C VAL A 290 -8.80 2.06 -17.78
N GLU A 291 -8.10 3.01 -17.17
CA GLU A 291 -8.72 3.96 -16.26
C GLU A 291 -9.63 4.96 -17.00
N LEU A 292 -9.28 5.34 -18.23
CA LEU A 292 -10.08 6.25 -19.07
C LEU A 292 -11.35 5.59 -19.61
N PHE A 293 -11.24 4.36 -20.15
CA PHE A 293 -12.31 3.72 -20.92
C PHE A 293 -12.88 2.46 -20.27
N GLY A 294 -12.19 1.90 -19.27
CA GLY A 294 -12.54 0.62 -18.66
C GLY A 294 -13.87 0.65 -17.90
N SER A 295 -14.48 -0.52 -17.82
CA SER A 295 -15.62 -0.77 -16.93
C SER A 295 -15.18 -0.71 -15.46
N PRO A 296 -16.11 -0.58 -14.49
CA PRO A 296 -15.77 -0.65 -13.07
C PRO A 296 -14.99 -1.93 -12.71
N PHE A 297 -15.25 -3.04 -13.41
CA PHE A 297 -14.44 -4.25 -13.31
C PHE A 297 -12.99 -4.02 -13.68
N LEU A 298 -12.75 -3.54 -14.90
CA LEU A 298 -11.42 -3.36 -15.47
C LEU A 298 -10.60 -2.28 -14.77
N LYS A 299 -11.24 -1.20 -14.29
CA LYS A 299 -10.57 -0.12 -13.54
C LYS A 299 -9.85 -0.64 -12.29
N ASN A 300 -10.50 -1.52 -11.53
CA ASN A 300 -9.89 -2.15 -10.35
C ASN A 300 -8.82 -3.19 -10.70
N ALA A 301 -8.83 -3.70 -11.93
CA ALA A 301 -7.82 -4.62 -12.46
C ALA A 301 -6.83 -3.90 -13.42
N SER A 302 -6.79 -2.56 -13.43
CA SER A 302 -6.05 -1.78 -14.44
C SER A 302 -4.56 -2.13 -14.45
N ILE A 303 -3.97 -2.28 -13.26
CA ILE A 303 -2.57 -2.67 -13.06
C ILE A 303 -2.28 -4.04 -13.68
N ILE A 304 -3.11 -5.06 -13.40
CA ILE A 304 -2.89 -6.41 -13.94
C ILE A 304 -3.21 -6.49 -15.45
N VAL A 305 -4.17 -5.70 -15.93
CA VAL A 305 -4.46 -5.58 -17.37
C VAL A 305 -3.29 -4.93 -18.10
N GLY A 306 -2.70 -3.88 -17.52
CA GLY A 306 -1.47 -3.26 -18.03
C GLY A 306 -0.32 -4.25 -18.13
N LEU A 307 -0.11 -5.05 -17.08
CA LEU A 307 0.86 -6.14 -17.09
C LEU A 307 0.56 -7.17 -18.20
N LEU A 308 -0.70 -7.61 -18.31
CA LEU A 308 -1.11 -8.61 -19.29
C LEU A 308 -0.88 -8.14 -20.73
N VAL A 309 -1.28 -6.92 -21.07
CA VAL A 309 -1.10 -6.35 -22.42
C VAL A 309 0.39 -6.19 -22.74
N GLY A 310 1.18 -5.69 -21.79
CA GLY A 310 2.63 -5.61 -21.93
C GLY A 310 3.27 -6.98 -22.17
N CYS A 311 2.85 -8.01 -21.43
CA CYS A 311 3.30 -9.38 -21.63
C CYS A 311 2.91 -9.95 -23.01
N ILE A 312 1.69 -9.70 -23.49
CA ILE A 312 1.24 -10.17 -24.81
C ILE A 312 2.13 -9.59 -25.91
N VAL A 313 2.36 -8.27 -25.88
CA VAL A 313 3.21 -7.59 -26.86
C VAL A 313 4.66 -8.05 -26.74
N ALA A 314 5.19 -8.17 -25.51
CA ALA A 314 6.54 -8.66 -25.29
C ALA A 314 6.74 -10.11 -25.76
N GLY A 315 5.74 -10.97 -25.55
CA GLY A 315 5.72 -12.35 -26.03
C GLY A 315 5.76 -12.41 -27.56
N ALA A 316 4.91 -11.61 -28.23
CA ALA A 316 4.89 -11.49 -29.69
C ALA A 316 6.21 -10.93 -30.25
N ALA A 317 6.83 -9.98 -29.56
CA ALA A 317 8.13 -9.42 -29.91
C ALA A 317 9.32 -10.33 -29.54
N GLY A 318 9.09 -11.45 -28.86
CA GLY A 318 10.10 -12.47 -28.56
C GLY A 318 10.95 -12.21 -27.31
N TYR A 319 10.50 -11.34 -26.38
CA TYR A 319 11.19 -11.06 -25.12
C TYR A 319 10.90 -12.08 -24.01
N MET A 320 9.89 -12.94 -24.19
CA MET A 320 9.53 -13.98 -23.22
C MET A 320 10.10 -15.35 -23.63
N ASP A 321 10.55 -16.10 -22.63
CA ASP A 321 11.01 -17.48 -22.77
C ASP A 321 10.03 -18.45 -22.09
N SER A 322 9.58 -19.47 -22.83
CA SER A 322 8.67 -20.50 -22.32
C SER A 322 9.37 -21.52 -21.41
N SER A 323 10.70 -21.50 -21.33
CA SER A 323 11.46 -22.50 -20.55
C SER A 323 11.14 -22.43 -19.05
N ALA A 324 10.88 -21.25 -18.49
CA ALA A 324 10.48 -21.07 -17.09
C ALA A 324 9.09 -21.67 -16.83
N ILE A 325 8.14 -21.45 -17.75
CA ILE A 325 6.79 -22.04 -17.69
C ILE A 325 6.85 -23.56 -17.77
N ASN A 326 7.67 -24.11 -18.68
CA ASN A 326 7.79 -25.55 -18.87
C ASN A 326 8.44 -26.24 -17.67
N ARG A 327 9.48 -25.62 -17.08
CA ARG A 327 10.19 -26.15 -15.89
C ARG A 327 9.42 -26.00 -14.59
N ALA A 328 8.51 -25.03 -14.47
CA ALA A 328 7.73 -24.84 -13.26
C ALA A 328 6.85 -26.06 -12.95
N PRO A 329 6.74 -26.50 -11.69
CA PRO A 329 5.86 -27.61 -11.32
C PRO A 329 4.39 -27.23 -11.53
N ALA A 330 3.53 -28.22 -11.79
CA ALA A 330 2.09 -27.99 -11.94
C ALA A 330 1.44 -27.53 -10.62
N ILE A 331 1.85 -28.16 -9.52
CA ILE A 331 1.35 -27.88 -8.17
C ILE A 331 2.55 -27.60 -7.27
N THR A 332 2.43 -26.58 -6.42
CA THR A 332 3.42 -26.25 -5.38
C THR A 332 2.72 -25.88 -4.08
N PHE A 333 3.41 -26.04 -2.97
CA PHE A 333 2.90 -25.73 -1.63
C PHE A 333 3.93 -24.89 -0.86
N LEU A 334 3.53 -24.40 0.30
CA LEU A 334 4.46 -23.83 1.28
C LEU A 334 5.53 -24.86 1.66
N TRP A 335 6.75 -24.40 1.92
CA TRP A 335 7.92 -25.19 2.31
C TRP A 335 8.47 -26.19 1.29
N VAL A 336 8.02 -26.14 0.02
CA VAL A 336 8.69 -26.87 -1.08
C VAL A 336 10.15 -26.45 -1.22
N LYS A 337 10.44 -25.16 -0.98
CA LYS A 337 11.80 -24.66 -0.71
C LYS A 337 11.80 -24.04 0.67
N THR A 338 12.94 -24.13 1.35
CA THR A 338 13.12 -23.56 2.68
C THR A 338 14.37 -22.69 2.71
N PHE A 339 14.36 -21.71 3.62
CA PHE A 339 15.50 -20.83 3.86
C PHE A 339 15.98 -21.04 5.30
N LYS A 340 17.28 -20.87 5.53
CA LYS A 340 17.84 -21.00 6.88
C LYS A 340 17.47 -19.79 7.71
N ILE A 341 16.49 -19.96 8.59
CA ILE A 341 16.07 -18.91 9.52
C ILE A 341 17.22 -18.62 10.48
N ARG A 342 17.77 -17.41 10.40
CA ARG A 342 18.85 -16.93 11.26
C ARG A 342 18.55 -15.50 11.68
N VAL A 343 18.98 -15.10 12.86
CA VAL A 343 18.88 -13.71 13.29
C VAL A 343 20.13 -12.98 12.85
N TYR A 344 19.98 -11.83 12.21
CA TYR A 344 21.08 -10.93 11.91
C TYR A 344 20.95 -9.71 12.83
N PRO A 345 21.74 -9.65 13.92
CA PRO A 345 21.58 -8.61 14.94
C PRO A 345 21.59 -7.17 14.40
N PRO A 346 22.44 -6.81 13.42
CA PRO A 346 22.43 -5.47 12.85
C PRO A 346 21.13 -5.06 12.16
N ALA A 347 20.31 -6.02 11.73
CA ALA A 347 19.00 -5.74 11.14
C ALA A 347 17.89 -5.57 12.18
N ILE A 348 18.11 -5.84 13.47
CA ILE A 348 17.05 -5.78 14.48
C ILE A 348 16.46 -4.38 14.58
N LEU A 349 17.28 -3.35 14.80
CA LEU A 349 16.79 -1.98 14.94
C LEU A 349 16.05 -1.46 13.69
N PRO A 350 16.59 -1.63 12.46
CA PRO A 350 15.85 -1.32 11.24
C PRO A 350 14.52 -2.08 11.14
N MET A 351 14.50 -3.37 11.43
CA MET A 351 13.29 -4.18 11.32
C MET A 351 12.25 -3.84 12.39
N LEU A 352 12.65 -3.46 13.61
CA LEU A 352 11.73 -2.92 14.61
C LEU A 352 11.06 -1.64 14.09
N ALA A 353 11.82 -0.78 13.43
CA ALA A 353 11.28 0.44 12.84
C ALA A 353 10.35 0.15 11.64
N VAL A 354 10.66 -0.88 10.83
CA VAL A 354 9.73 -1.42 9.81
C VAL A 354 8.42 -1.84 10.47
N TYR A 355 8.44 -2.66 11.53
CA TYR A 355 7.23 -3.11 12.21
C TYR A 355 6.42 -1.98 12.88
N ILE A 356 7.08 -0.92 13.34
CA ILE A 356 6.38 0.31 13.78
C ILE A 356 5.66 0.94 12.59
N SER A 357 6.32 1.03 11.43
CA SER A 357 5.71 1.54 10.20
C SER A 357 4.52 0.67 9.76
N LEU A 358 4.65 -0.65 9.79
CA LEU A 358 3.57 -1.58 9.44
C LEU A 358 2.35 -1.39 10.35
N ALA A 359 2.57 -1.28 11.66
CA ALA A 359 1.49 -1.03 12.60
C ALA A 359 0.75 0.27 12.29
N MET A 360 1.47 1.32 11.86
CA MET A 360 0.87 2.61 11.52
C MET A 360 0.14 2.59 10.17
N GLU A 361 0.71 1.93 9.18
CA GLU A 361 0.08 1.65 7.90
C GLU A 361 -1.23 0.88 8.11
N ALA A 362 -1.19 -0.20 8.91
CA ALA A 362 -2.35 -0.98 9.28
C ALA A 362 -3.44 -0.15 9.96
N ILE A 363 -3.09 0.74 10.92
CA ILE A 363 -4.06 1.65 11.55
C ILE A 363 -4.73 2.55 10.50
N GLY A 364 -3.95 3.14 9.60
CA GLY A 364 -4.44 3.99 8.51
C GLY A 364 -5.38 3.24 7.58
N ASP A 365 -4.98 2.05 7.13
CA ASP A 365 -5.75 1.24 6.19
C ASP A 365 -6.99 0.63 6.79
N ILE A 366 -6.98 0.26 8.08
CA ILE A 366 -8.20 -0.14 8.81
C ILE A 366 -9.17 1.04 8.90
N THR A 367 -8.66 2.24 9.16
CA THR A 367 -9.48 3.47 9.22
C THR A 367 -10.11 3.76 7.86
N ALA A 368 -9.33 3.72 6.78
CA ALA A 368 -9.82 3.90 5.43
C ALA A 368 -10.80 2.79 5.03
N SER A 369 -10.53 1.54 5.41
CA SER A 369 -11.44 0.39 5.20
C SER A 369 -12.77 0.61 5.89
N ALA A 370 -12.76 1.13 7.13
CA ALA A 370 -13.97 1.42 7.89
C ALA A 370 -14.80 2.53 7.21
N GLU A 371 -14.14 3.60 6.76
CA GLU A 371 -14.78 4.72 6.05
C GLU A 371 -15.45 4.26 4.75
N VAL A 372 -14.72 3.55 3.87
CA VAL A 372 -15.29 3.06 2.60
C VAL A 372 -16.35 1.98 2.80
N SER A 373 -16.26 1.23 3.91
CA SER A 373 -17.26 0.24 4.31
C SER A 373 -18.49 0.86 5.01
N ARG A 374 -18.50 2.18 5.23
CA ARG A 374 -19.58 2.92 5.91
C ARG A 374 -19.88 2.41 7.31
N VAL A 375 -18.82 2.07 8.05
CA VAL A 375 -18.91 1.73 9.47
C VAL A 375 -18.25 2.81 10.32
N GLU A 376 -18.45 2.72 11.62
CA GLU A 376 -17.90 3.68 12.60
C GLU A 376 -16.37 3.79 12.47
N VAL A 377 -15.88 5.04 12.45
CA VAL A 377 -14.46 5.42 12.39
C VAL A 377 -13.95 6.02 13.71
N ASP A 378 -14.79 5.99 14.74
CA ASP A 378 -14.47 6.37 16.12
C ASP A 378 -15.32 5.52 17.08
N GLY A 379 -14.94 5.52 18.36
CA GLY A 379 -15.61 4.75 19.41
C GLY A 379 -14.96 3.40 19.71
N GLU A 380 -15.48 2.71 20.72
CA GLU A 380 -14.87 1.48 21.25
C GLU A 380 -14.83 0.35 20.22
N VAL A 381 -15.90 0.17 19.43
CA VAL A 381 -15.95 -0.87 18.40
C VAL A 381 -14.85 -0.64 17.36
N PHE A 382 -14.66 0.60 16.93
CA PHE A 382 -13.60 0.96 16.00
C PHE A 382 -12.21 0.72 16.60
N ASP A 383 -11.98 1.13 17.85
CA ASP A 383 -10.72 0.90 18.56
C ASP A 383 -10.40 -0.61 18.65
N THR A 384 -11.40 -1.48 18.92
CA THR A 384 -11.18 -2.93 18.92
C THR A 384 -10.83 -3.50 17.55
N ARG A 385 -11.32 -2.90 16.45
CA ARG A 385 -10.95 -3.31 15.08
C ARG A 385 -9.52 -2.93 14.76
N ILE A 386 -9.08 -1.75 15.20
CA ILE A 386 -7.69 -1.33 15.07
C ILE A 386 -6.80 -2.29 15.85
N GLN A 387 -7.07 -2.49 17.15
CA GLN A 387 -6.23 -3.35 17.98
C GLN A 387 -6.20 -4.79 17.46
N GLY A 388 -7.35 -5.35 17.07
CA GLY A 388 -7.40 -6.70 16.51
C GLY A 388 -6.74 -6.81 15.14
N GLY A 389 -6.80 -5.75 14.33
CA GLY A 389 -6.10 -5.68 13.04
C GLY A 389 -4.59 -5.60 13.19
N VAL A 390 -4.07 -4.71 14.05
CA VAL A 390 -2.62 -4.62 14.32
C VAL A 390 -2.09 -5.91 14.96
N LEU A 391 -2.87 -6.54 15.84
CA LEU A 391 -2.50 -7.83 16.43
C LEU A 391 -2.40 -8.93 15.36
N ALA A 392 -3.38 -9.00 14.47
CA ALA A 392 -3.40 -9.97 13.39
C ALA A 392 -2.33 -9.65 12.32
N ASP A 393 -1.95 -8.38 12.14
CA ASP A 393 -0.83 -7.96 11.29
C ASP A 393 0.50 -8.45 11.86
N GLY A 394 0.77 -8.19 13.15
CA GLY A 394 1.99 -8.67 13.82
C GLY A 394 2.09 -10.20 13.89
N ILE A 395 0.97 -10.90 14.18
CA ILE A 395 0.90 -12.36 14.09
C ILE A 395 1.09 -12.83 12.65
N GLY A 396 0.53 -12.12 11.69
CA GLY A 396 0.76 -12.33 10.26
C GLY A 396 2.23 -12.18 9.88
N GLY A 397 2.92 -11.16 10.38
CA GLY A 397 4.37 -10.96 10.20
C GLY A 397 5.19 -12.13 10.73
N PHE A 398 4.84 -12.64 11.91
CA PHE A 398 5.48 -13.84 12.46
C PHE A 398 5.22 -15.09 11.61
N VAL A 399 3.96 -15.39 11.32
CA VAL A 399 3.57 -16.61 10.60
C VAL A 399 4.03 -16.56 9.14
N SER A 400 4.00 -15.39 8.50
CA SER A 400 4.49 -15.20 7.13
C SER A 400 5.98 -15.55 7.01
N ALA A 401 6.80 -15.15 7.99
CA ALA A 401 8.22 -15.52 7.99
C ALA A 401 8.42 -17.03 8.13
N LEU A 402 7.58 -17.72 8.91
CA LEU A 402 7.56 -19.19 8.93
C LEU A 402 7.12 -19.79 7.59
N PHE A 403 6.22 -19.12 6.87
CA PHE A 403 5.82 -19.46 5.50
C PHE A 403 6.87 -19.08 4.45
N THR A 404 8.05 -18.61 4.85
CA THR A 404 9.13 -18.08 3.99
C THR A 404 8.78 -16.81 3.21
N VAL A 405 7.77 -16.08 3.68
CA VAL A 405 7.31 -14.80 3.13
C VAL A 405 7.77 -13.68 4.07
N THR A 406 8.26 -12.59 3.51
CA THR A 406 8.64 -11.41 4.30
C THR A 406 7.43 -10.75 4.95
N PRO A 407 7.63 -9.86 5.95
CA PRO A 407 6.56 -9.21 6.69
C PRO A 407 5.42 -8.69 5.81
N LEU A 408 4.21 -8.93 6.27
CA LEU A 408 2.98 -8.52 5.60
C LEU A 408 2.42 -7.26 6.26
N SER A 409 1.66 -6.49 5.50
CA SER A 409 0.73 -5.52 6.06
C SER A 409 -0.55 -5.44 5.23
N ILE A 410 -1.51 -4.64 5.69
CA ILE A 410 -2.81 -4.46 5.05
C ILE A 410 -2.64 -3.70 3.75
N PHE A 411 -3.31 -4.13 2.67
CA PHE A 411 -3.21 -3.49 1.36
C PHE A 411 -4.33 -2.46 1.14
N ALA A 412 -3.93 -1.19 1.06
CA ALA A 412 -4.80 -0.04 0.78
C ALA A 412 -5.61 -0.16 -0.54
N GLN A 413 -5.14 -0.92 -1.53
CA GLN A 413 -5.79 -1.05 -2.84
C GLN A 413 -7.23 -1.59 -2.72
N ASN A 414 -7.50 -2.43 -1.71
CA ASN A 414 -8.85 -2.95 -1.47
C ASN A 414 -9.87 -1.84 -1.20
N ASN A 415 -9.44 -0.75 -0.57
CA ASN A 415 -10.30 0.38 -0.27
C ASN A 415 -10.81 1.03 -1.57
N GLY A 416 -9.95 1.11 -2.59
CA GLY A 416 -10.32 1.55 -3.94
C GLY A 416 -11.36 0.62 -4.59
N VAL A 417 -11.15 -0.70 -4.49
CA VAL A 417 -12.08 -1.69 -5.03
C VAL A 417 -13.46 -1.56 -4.37
N ILE A 418 -13.52 -1.44 -3.04
CA ILE A 418 -14.78 -1.27 -2.29
C ILE A 418 -15.47 0.05 -2.69
N ALA A 419 -14.73 1.15 -2.80
CA ALA A 419 -15.28 2.45 -3.17
C ALA A 419 -15.92 2.44 -4.58
N ILE A 420 -15.32 1.74 -5.53
CA ILE A 420 -15.80 1.65 -6.92
C ILE A 420 -16.94 0.64 -7.06
N THR A 421 -16.78 -0.57 -6.49
CA THR A 421 -17.76 -1.67 -6.61
C THR A 421 -18.97 -1.51 -5.69
N ARG A 422 -18.83 -0.67 -4.65
CA ARG A 422 -19.80 -0.53 -3.56
C ARG A 422 -20.11 -1.84 -2.84
N CYS A 423 -19.13 -2.74 -2.77
CA CYS A 423 -19.26 -4.03 -2.10
C CYS A 423 -18.22 -4.16 -0.98
N ALA A 424 -18.65 -4.01 0.27
CA ALA A 424 -17.80 -4.19 1.45
C ALA A 424 -17.97 -5.58 2.08
N ASN A 425 -18.54 -6.55 1.37
CA ASN A 425 -18.92 -7.83 1.98
C ASN A 425 -17.75 -8.79 2.27
N ARG A 426 -17.71 -9.33 3.49
CA ARG A 426 -16.66 -10.27 3.93
C ARG A 426 -16.58 -11.55 3.10
N THR A 427 -17.70 -11.99 2.52
CA THR A 427 -17.75 -13.20 1.68
C THR A 427 -16.99 -12.98 0.37
N ALA A 428 -17.06 -11.78 -0.21
CA ALA A 428 -16.25 -11.43 -1.37
C ALA A 428 -14.76 -11.44 -1.02
N GLY A 429 -14.38 -10.89 0.13
CA GLY A 429 -13.01 -10.98 0.66
C GLY A 429 -12.54 -12.43 0.88
N ARG A 430 -13.39 -13.32 1.38
CA ARG A 430 -13.07 -14.76 1.52
C ARG A 430 -12.85 -15.45 0.17
N TRP A 431 -13.64 -15.12 -0.84
CA TRP A 431 -13.41 -15.60 -2.21
C TRP A 431 -12.10 -15.08 -2.78
N CYS A 432 -11.75 -13.81 -2.52
CA CYS A 432 -10.42 -13.27 -2.87
C CYS A 432 -9.30 -14.13 -2.28
N CYS A 433 -9.36 -14.45 -0.99
CA CYS A 433 -8.38 -15.32 -0.34
C CYS A 433 -8.31 -16.71 -1.00
N GLY A 434 -9.47 -17.29 -1.34
CA GLY A 434 -9.55 -18.54 -2.09
C GLY A 434 -8.85 -18.48 -3.44
N PHE A 435 -9.04 -17.41 -4.21
CA PHE A 435 -8.34 -17.20 -5.48
C PHE A 435 -6.83 -17.02 -5.31
N LEU A 436 -6.38 -16.26 -4.31
CA LEU A 436 -4.95 -16.09 -4.03
C LEU A 436 -4.27 -17.42 -3.69
N ILE A 437 -4.88 -18.21 -2.81
CA ILE A 437 -4.38 -19.56 -2.48
C ILE A 437 -4.37 -20.43 -3.73
N PHE A 438 -5.45 -20.41 -4.52
CA PHE A 438 -5.53 -21.18 -5.76
C PHE A 438 -4.44 -20.78 -6.76
N PHE A 439 -4.19 -19.48 -6.97
CA PHE A 439 -3.13 -19.01 -7.85
C PHE A 439 -1.74 -19.42 -7.37
N GLY A 440 -1.51 -19.37 -6.05
CA GLY A 440 -0.22 -19.78 -5.48
C GLY A 440 0.04 -21.29 -5.56
N VAL A 441 -1.00 -22.11 -5.42
CA VAL A 441 -0.90 -23.58 -5.55
C VAL A 441 -0.58 -24.00 -6.99
N LEU A 442 -1.09 -23.27 -7.98
CA LEU A 442 -0.79 -23.51 -9.39
C LEU A 442 0.61 -23.00 -9.76
N GLY A 443 1.64 -23.82 -9.57
CA GLY A 443 3.05 -23.44 -9.79
C GLY A 443 3.36 -22.95 -11.23
N LYS A 444 2.57 -23.35 -12.23
CA LYS A 444 2.67 -22.83 -13.60
C LYS A 444 2.38 -21.33 -13.68
N ILE A 445 1.48 -20.80 -12.84
CA ILE A 445 1.19 -19.36 -12.79
C ILE A 445 2.44 -18.58 -12.37
N SER A 446 3.18 -19.08 -11.37
CA SER A 446 4.46 -18.48 -10.98
C SER A 446 5.50 -18.53 -12.10
N GLY A 447 5.55 -19.61 -12.89
CA GLY A 447 6.39 -19.69 -14.10
C GLY A 447 6.03 -18.64 -15.17
N VAL A 448 4.75 -18.31 -15.32
CA VAL A 448 4.30 -17.22 -16.21
C VAL A 448 4.80 -15.88 -15.69
N PHE A 449 4.68 -15.61 -14.39
CA PHE A 449 5.17 -14.37 -13.78
C PHE A 449 6.70 -14.20 -13.89
N LEU A 450 7.46 -15.29 -13.81
CA LEU A 450 8.91 -15.26 -14.05
C LEU A 450 9.29 -14.96 -15.50
N SER A 451 8.40 -15.26 -16.44
CA SER A 451 8.65 -15.04 -17.86
C SER A 451 8.40 -13.59 -18.26
N ILE A 452 7.91 -12.77 -17.33
CA ILE A 452 7.64 -11.34 -17.54
C ILE A 452 8.95 -10.59 -17.69
N PRO A 453 9.15 -9.83 -18.78
CA PRO A 453 10.34 -9.00 -18.92
C PRO A 453 10.37 -7.89 -17.86
N ASN A 454 11.57 -7.59 -17.36
CA ASN A 454 11.78 -6.52 -16.37
C ASN A 454 11.15 -5.19 -16.82
N SER A 455 11.23 -4.85 -18.10
CA SER A 455 10.66 -3.60 -18.62
C SER A 455 9.13 -3.52 -18.48
N VAL A 456 8.44 -4.62 -18.76
CA VAL A 456 6.98 -4.73 -18.62
C VAL A 456 6.59 -4.60 -17.15
N LEU A 457 7.29 -5.32 -16.27
CA LEU A 457 7.11 -5.25 -14.83
C LEU A 457 7.38 -3.83 -14.31
N GLY A 458 8.48 -3.21 -14.74
CA GLY A 458 8.90 -1.86 -14.37
C GLY A 458 7.86 -0.79 -14.69
N GLY A 459 7.26 -0.82 -15.88
CA GLY A 459 6.18 0.13 -16.21
C GLY A 459 4.98 0.04 -15.27
N VAL A 460 4.63 -1.17 -14.83
CA VAL A 460 3.52 -1.42 -13.88
C VAL A 460 3.92 -1.07 -12.45
N THR A 461 5.11 -1.48 -12.01
CA THR A 461 5.58 -1.24 -10.64
C THR A 461 5.91 0.23 -10.40
N THR A 462 6.41 0.97 -11.40
CA THR A 462 6.57 2.42 -11.30
C THR A 462 5.24 3.11 -10.99
N PHE A 463 4.14 2.73 -11.67
CA PHE A 463 2.81 3.26 -11.33
C PHE A 463 2.34 2.82 -9.95
N LEU A 464 2.57 1.54 -9.60
CA LEU A 464 2.20 0.99 -8.29
C LEU A 464 2.87 1.75 -7.14
N PHE A 465 4.18 1.99 -7.22
CA PHE A 465 4.93 2.72 -6.19
C PHE A 465 4.59 4.22 -6.17
N ALA A 466 4.34 4.83 -7.34
CA ALA A 466 3.81 6.19 -7.40
C ALA A 466 2.44 6.30 -6.72
N SER A 467 1.57 5.30 -6.88
CA SER A 467 0.28 5.27 -6.16
C SER A 467 0.46 5.15 -4.65
N VAL A 468 1.48 4.44 -4.16
CA VAL A 468 1.80 4.36 -2.72
C VAL A 468 2.26 5.74 -2.20
N MET A 469 3.14 6.41 -2.95
CA MET A 469 3.58 7.77 -2.63
C MET A 469 2.39 8.74 -2.54
N VAL A 470 1.46 8.67 -3.50
CA VAL A 470 0.23 9.49 -3.51
C VAL A 470 -0.69 9.16 -2.32
N SER A 471 -0.78 7.90 -1.89
CA SER A 471 -1.50 7.54 -0.66
C SER A 471 -0.89 8.21 0.58
N GLY A 472 0.44 8.31 0.66
CA GLY A 472 1.12 9.09 1.71
C GLY A 472 0.75 10.57 1.68
N ILE A 473 0.71 11.18 0.49
CA ILE A 473 0.25 12.57 0.30
C ILE A 473 -1.22 12.73 0.75
N ARG A 474 -2.09 11.76 0.45
CA ARG A 474 -3.49 11.78 0.91
C ARG A 474 -3.58 11.75 2.44
N VAL A 475 -2.75 10.98 3.13
CA VAL A 475 -2.67 10.99 4.60
C VAL A 475 -2.21 12.35 5.11
N LEU A 476 -1.16 12.93 4.50
CA LEU A 476 -0.70 14.29 4.82
C LEU A 476 -1.79 15.34 4.57
N ALA A 477 -2.68 15.15 3.60
CA ALA A 477 -3.80 16.06 3.34
C ALA A 477 -4.85 16.09 4.45
N THR A 478 -4.82 15.15 5.41
CA THR A 478 -5.74 15.13 6.57
C THR A 478 -5.30 16.05 7.71
N ILE A 479 -4.05 16.54 7.70
CA ILE A 479 -3.54 17.43 8.75
C ILE A 479 -3.98 18.88 8.54
N LYS A 480 -4.00 19.65 9.63
CA LYS A 480 -4.05 21.11 9.54
C LYS A 480 -2.67 21.58 9.09
N TRP A 481 -2.58 22.26 7.96
CA TRP A 481 -1.30 22.75 7.41
C TRP A 481 -0.83 24.02 8.12
N GLN A 482 -0.55 23.94 9.43
CA GLN A 482 -0.03 25.04 10.24
C GLN A 482 1.48 25.26 10.02
N ARG A 483 2.06 26.34 10.58
CA ARG A 483 3.48 26.63 10.40
C ARG A 483 4.34 25.54 11.06
N ARG A 484 3.96 25.08 12.24
CA ARG A 484 4.53 23.93 12.93
C ARG A 484 4.58 22.68 12.05
N ASP A 485 3.46 22.25 11.49
CA ASP A 485 3.41 20.99 10.72
C ASP A 485 4.21 21.07 9.43
N ARG A 486 4.20 22.23 8.75
CA ARG A 486 5.07 22.48 7.60
C ARG A 486 6.56 22.41 7.97
N PHE A 487 6.94 22.94 9.14
CA PHE A 487 8.32 22.88 9.61
C PHE A 487 8.75 21.45 9.94
N ILE A 488 7.91 20.68 10.65
CA ILE A 488 8.18 19.27 10.96
C ILE A 488 8.34 18.46 9.67
N LEU A 489 7.41 18.63 8.72
CA LEU A 489 7.46 17.94 7.44
C LEU A 489 8.70 18.30 6.64
N ALA A 490 9.05 19.58 6.55
CA ALA A 490 10.25 20.03 5.85
C ALA A 490 11.53 19.46 6.48
N GLY A 491 11.63 19.47 7.81
CA GLY A 491 12.75 18.88 8.53
C GLY A 491 12.88 17.38 8.28
N ALA A 492 11.77 16.64 8.37
CA ALA A 492 11.75 15.20 8.12
C ALA A 492 12.11 14.84 6.66
N LEU A 493 11.49 15.51 5.70
CA LEU A 493 11.77 15.29 4.27
C LEU A 493 13.19 15.67 3.89
N SER A 494 13.81 16.65 4.55
CA SER A 494 15.20 17.04 4.25
C SER A 494 16.18 15.88 4.41
N PHE A 495 16.03 15.07 5.46
CA PHE A 495 16.88 13.90 5.65
C PHE A 495 16.45 12.72 4.78
N GLY A 496 15.14 12.45 4.68
CA GLY A 496 14.66 11.32 3.87
C GLY A 496 14.92 11.49 2.38
N LEU A 497 14.58 12.65 1.81
CA LEU A 497 14.91 12.97 0.42
C LEU A 497 16.42 13.16 0.21
N GLY A 498 17.13 13.66 1.22
CA GLY A 498 18.59 13.78 1.18
C GLY A 498 19.26 12.43 0.95
N ASP A 499 18.91 11.43 1.75
CA ASP A 499 19.40 10.05 1.59
C ASP A 499 18.95 9.42 0.26
N LEU A 500 17.69 9.66 -0.15
CA LEU A 500 17.17 9.16 -1.43
C LEU A 500 17.93 9.72 -2.64
N LEU A 501 18.35 10.99 -2.59
CA LEU A 501 19.01 11.68 -3.70
C LEU A 501 20.53 11.54 -3.68
N VAL A 502 21.13 11.39 -2.50
CA VAL A 502 22.57 11.19 -2.30
C VAL A 502 22.77 9.97 -1.43
N PRO A 503 22.69 8.74 -1.99
CA PRO A 503 22.88 7.52 -1.22
C PRO A 503 24.29 7.43 -0.60
N GLU A 504 24.44 6.60 0.43
CA GLU A 504 25.73 6.23 1.05
C GLU A 504 26.52 7.36 1.71
N TRP A 505 25.97 8.57 1.85
CA TRP A 505 26.68 9.66 2.53
C TRP A 505 26.91 9.41 4.03
N TYR A 506 26.16 8.49 4.63
CA TYR A 506 26.34 7.99 6.00
C TYR A 506 27.31 6.81 6.11
N ALA A 507 27.81 6.26 4.99
CA ALA A 507 28.62 5.03 4.99
C ALA A 507 29.91 5.17 5.81
N HIS A 508 30.46 6.37 5.87
CA HIS A 508 31.72 6.70 6.55
C HIS A 508 31.52 7.29 7.96
N LEU A 509 30.29 7.29 8.50
CA LEU A 509 29.97 7.96 9.76
C LEU A 509 30.79 7.43 10.94
N PHE A 510 31.15 6.15 10.90
CA PHE A 510 31.91 5.47 11.96
C PHE A 510 33.33 5.07 11.54
N ASP A 511 33.82 5.62 10.42
CA ASP A 511 35.19 5.35 9.97
C ASP A 511 36.20 5.86 11.01
N GLY A 512 37.11 4.97 11.42
CA GLY A 512 38.15 5.26 12.42
C GLY A 512 37.77 4.94 13.87
N VAL A 513 36.59 4.37 14.14
CA VAL A 513 36.24 3.85 15.47
C VAL A 513 36.62 2.37 15.56
N GLU A 514 37.56 2.03 16.45
CA GLU A 514 37.86 0.63 16.77
C GLU A 514 36.67 0.01 17.54
N ALA A 515 35.90 -0.84 16.85
CA ALA A 515 34.74 -1.49 17.42
C ALA A 515 34.95 -3.00 17.56
N ASN A 516 34.49 -3.57 18.67
CA ASN A 516 34.33 -5.02 18.76
C ASN A 516 33.14 -5.47 17.88
N SER A 517 32.99 -6.78 17.67
CA SER A 517 31.95 -7.33 16.78
C SER A 517 30.52 -6.94 17.17
N GLY A 518 30.24 -6.74 18.47
CA GLY A 518 28.93 -6.30 18.95
C GLY A 518 28.66 -4.82 18.67
N LEU A 519 29.64 -3.96 18.96
CA LEU A 519 29.55 -2.52 18.72
C LEU A 519 29.51 -2.22 17.21
N GLN A 520 30.30 -2.94 16.41
CA GLN A 520 30.24 -2.83 14.95
C GLN A 520 28.84 -3.17 14.44
N GLY A 521 28.23 -4.24 14.96
CA GLY A 521 26.87 -4.60 14.58
C GLY A 521 25.83 -3.53 14.97
N PHE A 522 26.07 -2.78 16.05
CA PHE A 522 25.23 -1.66 16.43
C PHE A 522 25.43 -0.44 15.50
N PHE A 523 26.68 -0.12 15.13
CA PHE A 523 26.98 0.90 14.13
C PHE A 523 26.40 0.56 12.76
N ASP A 524 26.48 -0.70 12.32
CA ASP A 524 25.81 -1.19 11.12
C ASP A 524 24.29 -0.99 11.24
N SER A 525 23.70 -1.25 12.40
CA SER A 525 22.25 -1.03 12.64
C SER A 525 21.87 0.44 12.45
N ILE A 526 22.65 1.36 13.05
CA ILE A 526 22.43 2.80 12.92
C ILE A 526 22.57 3.19 11.45
N THR A 527 23.63 2.74 10.79
CA THR A 527 23.90 3.04 9.38
C THR A 527 22.76 2.57 8.48
N ILE A 528 22.19 1.38 8.72
CA ILE A 528 21.02 0.90 7.96
C ILE A 528 19.80 1.80 8.21
N VAL A 529 19.54 2.23 9.45
CA VAL A 529 18.42 3.16 9.76
C VAL A 529 18.61 4.51 9.06
N LEU A 530 19.83 5.06 9.08
CA LEU A 530 20.16 6.34 8.45
C LEU A 530 20.12 6.26 6.93
N SER A 531 20.59 5.15 6.36
CA SER A 531 20.62 4.86 4.91
C SER A 531 19.32 4.24 4.40
N THR A 532 18.22 4.47 5.11
CA THR A 532 16.88 4.08 4.67
C THR A 532 15.99 5.32 4.69
N PRO A 533 15.59 5.86 3.52
CA PRO A 533 14.99 7.19 3.41
C PRO A 533 13.79 7.44 4.33
N PHE A 534 12.86 6.49 4.39
CA PHE A 534 11.65 6.63 5.20
C PHE A 534 11.90 6.47 6.70
N LEU A 535 12.92 5.68 7.10
CA LEU A 535 13.24 5.47 8.51
C LEU A 535 13.84 6.73 9.11
N ILE A 536 14.85 7.32 8.47
CA ILE A 536 15.45 8.57 8.95
C ILE A 536 14.43 9.71 8.99
N ALA A 537 13.59 9.85 7.96
CA ALA A 537 12.53 10.84 7.97
C ALA A 537 11.50 10.59 9.08
N GLY A 538 11.11 9.34 9.32
CA GLY A 538 10.21 8.97 10.40
C GLY A 538 10.79 9.33 11.77
N VAL A 539 12.05 9.01 12.02
CA VAL A 539 12.77 9.37 13.27
C VAL A 539 12.78 10.89 13.47
N VAL A 540 13.18 11.64 12.44
CA VAL A 540 13.22 13.12 12.50
C VAL A 540 11.82 13.68 12.71
N ALA A 541 10.80 13.18 12.01
CA ALA A 541 9.42 13.62 12.16
C ALA A 541 8.89 13.40 13.59
N VAL A 542 9.16 12.23 14.18
CA VAL A 542 8.78 11.93 15.57
C VAL A 542 9.49 12.87 16.55
N ILE A 543 10.81 13.03 16.41
CA ILE A 543 11.60 13.91 17.29
C ILE A 543 11.10 15.35 17.21
N LEU A 544 10.95 15.90 16.00
CA LEU A 544 10.47 17.27 15.81
C LEU A 544 9.03 17.45 16.30
N ASN A 545 8.16 16.46 16.09
CA ASN A 545 6.80 16.50 16.60
C ASN A 545 6.73 16.48 18.13
N LEU A 546 7.69 15.82 18.81
CA LEU A 546 7.76 15.79 20.27
C LEU A 546 8.39 17.05 20.87
N ILE A 547 9.39 17.64 20.20
CA ILE A 547 10.11 18.82 20.70
C ILE A 547 9.35 20.12 20.41
N ILE A 548 8.75 20.24 19.23
CA ILE A 548 8.11 21.49 18.82
C ILE A 548 6.72 21.60 19.44
N PRO A 549 6.48 22.61 20.29
CA PRO A 549 5.21 22.75 20.99
C PRO A 549 4.05 22.93 19.99
N PRO A 550 2.85 22.42 20.28
CA PRO A 550 1.68 22.64 19.44
C PRO A 550 1.40 24.15 19.33
N GLU A 551 1.06 24.62 18.13
CA GLU A 551 0.54 25.99 17.98
C GLU A 551 -0.80 26.06 18.73
N GLU A 552 -0.94 27.04 19.62
CA GLU A 552 -2.23 27.33 20.23
C GLU A 552 -3.19 27.65 19.10
N GLU A 553 -4.36 27.01 19.08
CA GLU A 553 -5.43 27.45 18.18
C GLU A 553 -5.72 28.89 18.58
N GLU A 554 -5.37 29.85 17.70
CA GLU A 554 -5.99 31.16 17.74
C GLU A 554 -7.50 30.88 17.67
N LYS A 555 -8.15 30.82 18.83
CA LYS A 555 -9.56 31.14 18.92
C LYS A 555 -9.59 32.50 18.26
N SER A 556 -10.16 32.57 17.06
CA SER A 556 -10.51 33.84 16.47
C SER A 556 -11.32 34.56 17.53
N HIS A 557 -10.67 35.44 18.28
CA HIS A 557 -11.29 36.65 18.74
C HIS A 557 -11.73 37.27 17.42
N ILE A 558 -12.96 36.95 17.01
CA ILE A 558 -13.78 37.92 16.32
C ILE A 558 -13.71 39.09 17.28
N VAL A 559 -12.78 40.00 17.01
CA VAL A 559 -12.85 41.32 17.59
C VAL A 559 -14.19 41.80 17.03
N GLU A 560 -15.22 41.82 17.87
CA GLU A 560 -16.40 42.65 17.65
C GLU A 560 -15.89 44.09 17.63
N HIS A 561 -15.23 44.48 16.53
CA HIS A 561 -14.81 45.85 16.27
C HIS A 561 -15.67 46.47 15.18
N ASP A 562 -16.92 46.01 15.05
CA ASP A 562 -17.94 46.62 14.19
C ASP A 562 -19.33 46.65 14.85
N ALA A 563 -19.45 46.42 16.16
CA ALA A 563 -20.71 46.62 16.91
C ALA A 563 -20.71 47.87 17.82
N GLU A 564 -19.55 48.48 18.08
CA GLU A 564 -19.46 49.75 18.85
C GLU A 564 -19.29 51.00 17.96
N ALA A 565 -19.09 50.83 16.64
CA ALA A 565 -19.09 51.94 15.69
C ALA A 565 -20.52 52.37 15.28
N GLU A 566 -21.51 51.47 15.34
CA GLU A 566 -22.92 51.82 15.12
C GLU A 566 -23.64 52.31 16.40
N ALA A 567 -23.13 51.98 17.60
CA ALA A 567 -23.68 52.52 18.86
C ALA A 567 -23.22 53.95 19.17
N HIS A 568 -22.14 54.43 18.53
CA HIS A 568 -21.68 55.82 18.65
C HIS A 568 -22.16 56.75 17.52
N HIS A 569 -22.68 56.22 16.41
CA HIS A 569 -23.29 57.06 15.37
C HIS A 569 -24.77 57.39 15.65
N ASP A 570 -25.46 56.57 16.46
CA ASP A 570 -26.87 56.78 16.84
C ASP A 570 -27.09 57.60 18.13
N ARG A 571 -26.02 58.09 18.78
CA ARG A 571 -26.14 59.00 19.94
C ARG A 571 -25.86 60.47 19.62
N ASP A 572 -25.09 60.77 18.58
CA ASP A 572 -24.76 62.15 18.20
C ASP A 572 -25.67 62.74 17.09
N SER A 573 -26.64 61.98 16.59
CA SER A 573 -27.68 62.49 15.67
C SER A 573 -28.95 63.00 16.38
N SER A 574 -29.00 62.96 17.71
CA SER A 574 -30.20 63.30 18.50
C SER A 574 -30.15 64.63 19.27
N SER A 575 -29.13 65.47 19.05
CA SER A 575 -28.92 66.68 19.87
C SER A 575 -28.68 67.98 19.11
N ILE A 576 -28.83 68.03 17.79
CA ILE A 576 -28.72 69.28 17.01
C ILE A 576 -29.80 69.33 15.92
N ASP A 577 -31.04 69.62 16.30
CA ASP A 577 -31.83 70.61 15.55
C ASP A 577 -32.74 71.38 16.52
N GLU A 578 -32.55 72.69 16.52
CA GLU A 578 -33.05 73.64 17.48
C GLU A 578 -34.54 73.97 17.28
N THR A 579 -35.21 74.25 18.39
CA THR A 579 -36.15 75.36 18.57
C THR A 579 -36.70 76.09 17.32
N LYS A 580 -38.04 76.07 17.23
CA LYS A 580 -39.01 77.09 16.71
C LYS A 580 -39.73 76.81 15.37
N LYS A 581 -41.03 76.61 15.56
CA LYS A 581 -42.19 77.36 14.99
C LYS A 581 -42.97 76.78 13.80
N GLU A 582 -44.26 76.60 14.10
CA GLU A 582 -45.47 76.99 13.32
C GLU A 582 -46.14 75.98 12.36
N ARG A 583 -47.39 75.66 12.73
CA ARG A 583 -48.63 75.43 11.92
C ARG A 583 -48.81 74.18 11.04
N SER A 584 -49.94 73.49 11.30
CA SER A 584 -50.84 72.70 10.43
C SER A 584 -51.05 73.23 8.99
N PRO A 585 -51.80 72.52 8.12
CA PRO A 585 -51.89 71.06 7.86
C PRO A 585 -51.80 70.74 6.34
N ASP A 586 -52.13 69.49 6.00
CA ASP A 586 -52.87 69.05 4.80
C ASP A 586 -52.16 68.38 3.60
N VAL A 587 -52.73 67.20 3.31
CA VAL A 587 -53.10 66.64 2.00
C VAL A 587 -52.03 66.11 1.05
N GLY A 588 -52.21 64.83 0.71
CA GLY A 588 -52.23 64.38 -0.69
C GLY A 588 -50.96 63.64 -1.12
N ARG A 589 -50.97 62.30 -1.20
CA ARG A 589 -51.44 61.49 -2.34
C ARG A 589 -50.40 61.43 -3.47
N THR A 590 -50.19 60.21 -3.98
CA THR A 590 -49.75 59.86 -5.35
C THR A 590 -48.29 60.22 -5.70
N THR A 591 -47.46 59.45 -6.41
CA THR A 591 -47.45 58.12 -7.06
C THR A 591 -46.10 58.05 -7.81
N LEU A 592 -45.68 56.84 -8.21
CA LEU A 592 -44.74 56.54 -9.31
C LEU A 592 -43.26 56.86 -8.97
N GLU A 593 -42.28 56.00 -9.21
CA GLU A 593 -42.10 54.82 -10.06
C GLU A 593 -41.20 53.80 -9.36
#